data_AF-A0A5C5SIW1-F1
#
_entry.id   AF-A0A5C5SIW1-F1
#
_cell.length_a   1.000
_cell.length_b   1.000
_cell.length_c   1.000
_cell.angle_alpha   90.00
_cell.angle_beta   90.00
_cell.angle_gamma   90.00
#
_symmetry.space_group_name_H-M   'P 1'
#
loop_
_entity.id
_entity.type
_entity.pdbx_description
1 polymer ?
#
loop_
_entity_poly.entity_id
_entity_poly.type
_entity_poly.pdbx_seq_one_letter_code
_entity_poly.pdbx_strand_id
1 'polypeptide(L)'
;MSISVIERGTQRRGVMKAASVYLAVSLFVFAAAKVYGLFGHGVASPAMTWAFLYPLIGGGFFCLLKWRAVQIPVHSLEFRLFSNLYNSGIATLAAGRLLQGIVEIAGASSGYIVYFYTAGIVLIVGGLTFYLRGSGRYEIH
;
A
#
# COMPACT_ATOMS: atom_id res chain seq x y z
N MET A 1 11.73 34.31 -6.18
CA MET A 1 11.26 32.96 -6.55
C MET A 1 10.50 32.40 -5.36
N SER A 2 9.16 32.32 -5.44
CA SER A 2 8.30 32.13 -4.26
C SER A 2 8.38 30.72 -3.66
N ILE A 3 8.38 30.63 -2.33
CA ILE A 3 8.49 29.39 -1.53
C ILE A 3 7.52 28.28 -1.99
N SER A 4 6.33 28.65 -2.44
CA SER A 4 5.31 27.72 -2.96
C SER A 4 5.69 26.97 -4.25
N VAL A 5 6.69 27.43 -5.00
CA VAL A 5 7.22 26.72 -6.18
C VAL A 5 8.17 25.61 -5.75
N ILE A 6 8.97 25.85 -4.72
CA ILE A 6 9.95 24.89 -4.19
C ILE A 6 9.23 23.73 -3.47
N GLU A 7 8.19 24.03 -2.70
CA GLU A 7 7.39 23.00 -2.01
C GLU A 7 6.67 22.08 -3.00
N ARG A 8 6.08 22.63 -4.07
CA ARG A 8 5.45 21.84 -5.14
C ARG A 8 6.44 20.91 -5.86
N GLY A 9 7.66 21.37 -6.14
CA GLY A 9 8.70 20.55 -6.74
C GLY A 9 9.12 19.37 -5.86
N THR A 10 9.29 19.61 -4.56
CA THR A 10 9.63 18.58 -3.57
C THR A 10 8.49 17.58 -3.39
N GLN A 11 7.24 18.05 -3.33
CA GLN A 11 6.05 17.22 -3.22
C GLN A 11 5.92 16.28 -4.43
N ARG A 12 6.05 16.80 -5.66
CA ARG A 12 5.97 16.00 -6.89
C ARG A 12 7.02 14.89 -6.93
N ARG A 13 8.27 15.20 -6.53
CA ARG A 13 9.33 14.18 -6.40
C ARG A 13 8.95 13.11 -5.37
N GLY A 14 8.33 13.49 -4.25
CA GLY A 14 7.86 12.57 -3.22
C GLY A 14 6.71 11.64 -3.66
N VAL A 15 5.84 12.11 -4.55
CA VAL A 15 4.78 11.28 -5.18
C VAL A 15 5.39 10.36 -6.23
N MET A 16 6.27 10.87 -7.10
CA MET A 16 6.93 10.05 -8.11
C MET A 16 7.75 8.92 -7.49
N LYS A 17 8.51 9.20 -6.43
CA LYS A 17 9.24 8.16 -5.67
C LYS A 17 8.30 7.08 -5.13
N ALA A 18 7.18 7.49 -4.50
CA ALA A 18 6.21 6.54 -3.98
C ALA A 18 5.60 5.69 -5.12
N ALA A 19 5.21 6.32 -6.22
CA ALA A 19 4.68 5.64 -7.39
C ALA A 19 5.68 4.61 -7.96
N SER A 20 6.96 4.99 -8.12
CA SER A 20 8.01 4.07 -8.56
C SER A 20 8.18 2.87 -7.63
N VAL A 21 8.16 3.10 -6.31
CA VAL A 21 8.28 2.02 -5.32
C VAL A 21 7.08 1.07 -5.39
N TYR A 22 5.86 1.60 -5.41
CA TYR A 22 4.66 0.77 -5.50
C TYR A 22 4.56 -0.01 -6.81
N LEU A 23 5.00 0.58 -7.92
CA LEU A 23 5.11 -0.13 -9.20
C LEU A 23 6.15 -1.26 -9.14
N ALA A 24 7.33 -1.00 -8.57
CA ALA A 24 8.37 -2.01 -8.41
C ALA A 24 7.90 -3.17 -7.51
N VAL A 25 7.25 -2.86 -6.39
CA VAL A 25 6.67 -3.87 -5.49
C VAL A 25 5.56 -4.65 -6.19
N SER A 26 4.68 -4.00 -6.93
CA SER A 26 3.62 -4.69 -7.70
C SER A 26 4.21 -5.64 -8.74
N LEU A 27 5.26 -5.21 -9.46
CA LEU A 27 5.94 -6.05 -10.43
C LEU A 27 6.64 -7.23 -9.76
N PHE A 28 7.27 -7.01 -8.60
CA PHE A 28 7.88 -8.08 -7.81
C PHE A 28 6.84 -9.11 -7.37
N VAL A 29 5.70 -8.67 -6.83
CA VAL A 29 4.60 -9.56 -6.42
C VAL A 29 4.02 -10.31 -7.62
N PHE A 30 3.88 -9.64 -8.77
CA PHE A 30 3.45 -10.29 -10.02
C PHE A 30 4.44 -11.37 -10.48
N ALA A 31 5.75 -11.08 -10.46
CA ALA A 31 6.78 -12.03 -10.79
C ALA A 31 6.75 -13.24 -9.83
N ALA A 32 6.64 -13.00 -8.53
CA ALA A 32 6.49 -14.07 -7.53
C ALA A 32 5.26 -14.95 -7.80
N ALA A 33 4.12 -14.35 -8.12
CA ALA A 33 2.91 -15.09 -8.49
C ALA A 33 3.11 -15.96 -9.74
N LYS A 34 3.83 -15.49 -10.76
CA LYS A 34 4.14 -16.26 -11.96
C LYS A 34 5.09 -17.42 -11.67
N VAL A 35 6.15 -17.17 -10.90
CA VAL A 35 7.09 -18.23 -10.48
C VAL A 35 6.33 -19.33 -9.75
N TYR A 36 5.48 -18.97 -8.78
CA TYR A 36 4.70 -19.96 -8.03
C TYR A 36 3.66 -20.68 -8.88
N GLY A 37 3.08 -20.01 -9.87
CA GLY A 37 2.18 -20.64 -10.84
C GLY A 37 2.87 -21.74 -11.66
N LEU A 38 4.16 -21.58 -12.00
CA LEU A 38 4.93 -22.62 -12.69
C LEU A 38 5.14 -23.86 -11.79
N PHE A 39 5.33 -23.65 -10.49
CA PHE A 39 5.46 -24.73 -9.50
C PHE A 39 4.12 -25.33 -9.06
N GLY A 40 2.99 -24.74 -9.45
CA GLY A 40 1.67 -25.17 -9.03
C GLY A 40 1.15 -26.46 -9.69
N HIS A 41 1.96 -27.14 -10.52
CA HIS A 41 1.60 -28.41 -11.18
C HIS A 41 0.22 -28.41 -11.88
N GLY A 42 -0.22 -27.25 -12.40
CA GLY A 42 -1.52 -27.06 -13.06
C GLY A 42 -2.64 -26.52 -12.16
N VAL A 43 -2.39 -26.39 -10.85
CA VAL A 43 -3.31 -25.76 -9.89
C VAL A 43 -3.08 -24.26 -9.87
N ALA A 44 -4.11 -23.50 -10.26
CA ALA A 44 -4.08 -22.05 -10.25
C ALA A 44 -4.84 -21.50 -9.05
N SER A 45 -4.29 -20.46 -8.42
CA SER A 45 -4.97 -19.68 -7.40
C SER A 45 -5.36 -18.29 -7.94
N PRO A 46 -6.65 -17.92 -7.85
CA PRO A 46 -7.08 -16.54 -8.10
C PRO A 46 -6.41 -15.57 -7.11
N ALA A 47 -6.27 -15.93 -5.83
CA ALA A 47 -5.65 -15.07 -4.84
C ALA A 47 -4.21 -14.69 -5.22
N MET A 48 -3.43 -15.66 -5.71
CA MET A 48 -2.06 -15.47 -6.20
C MET A 48 -2.02 -14.56 -7.45
N THR A 49 -2.90 -14.84 -8.42
CA THR A 49 -2.96 -14.12 -9.69
C THR A 49 -3.23 -12.63 -9.49
N TRP A 50 -4.13 -12.29 -8.57
CA TRP A 50 -4.55 -10.91 -8.30
C TRP A 50 -3.79 -10.25 -7.13
N ALA A 51 -2.76 -10.89 -6.57
CA ALA A 51 -2.02 -10.37 -5.43
C ALA A 51 -1.33 -9.02 -5.72
N PHE A 52 -0.86 -8.81 -6.96
CA PHE A 52 -0.19 -7.57 -7.36
C PHE A 52 -1.11 -6.34 -7.37
N LEU A 53 -2.44 -6.52 -7.36
CA LEU A 53 -3.37 -5.39 -7.38
C LEU A 53 -3.40 -4.65 -6.04
N TYR A 54 -3.07 -5.32 -4.94
CA TYR A 54 -3.00 -4.70 -3.63
C TYR A 54 -1.98 -3.55 -3.57
N PRO A 55 -0.69 -3.77 -3.90
CA PRO A 55 0.26 -2.67 -3.98
C PRO A 55 -0.04 -1.70 -5.13
N LEU A 56 -0.63 -2.15 -6.24
CA LEU A 56 -0.92 -1.27 -7.37
C LEU A 56 -2.03 -0.25 -7.07
N ILE A 57 -3.20 -0.74 -6.64
CA ILE A 57 -4.35 0.11 -6.28
C ILE A 57 -4.04 0.87 -4.99
N GLY A 58 -3.48 0.19 -3.99
CA GLY A 58 -3.09 0.79 -2.72
C GLY A 58 -2.07 1.92 -2.90
N GLY A 59 -1.06 1.72 -3.75
CA GLY A 59 -0.07 2.74 -4.11
C GLY A 59 -0.67 3.91 -4.89
N GLY A 60 -1.56 3.62 -5.84
CA GLY A 60 -2.31 4.65 -6.57
C GLY A 60 -3.11 5.55 -5.63
N PHE A 61 -3.85 4.95 -4.69
CA PHE A 61 -4.60 5.68 -3.69
C PHE A 61 -3.69 6.46 -2.73
N PHE A 62 -2.56 5.89 -2.32
CA PHE A 62 -1.57 6.59 -1.50
C PHE A 62 -0.99 7.83 -2.20
N CYS A 63 -0.67 7.71 -3.49
CA CYS A 63 -0.21 8.83 -4.30
C CYS A 63 -1.27 9.93 -4.39
N LEU A 64 -2.55 9.57 -4.55
CA LEU A 64 -3.66 10.51 -4.53
C LEU A 64 -3.77 11.25 -3.19
N LEU A 65 -3.70 10.53 -2.07
CA LEU A 65 -3.75 11.13 -0.73
C LEU A 65 -2.56 12.05 -0.47
N LYS A 66 -1.34 11.66 -0.85
CA LYS A 66 -0.14 12.51 -0.74
C LYS A 66 -0.24 13.76 -1.60
N TRP A 67 -0.82 13.64 -2.79
CA TRP A 67 -1.05 14.79 -3.67
C TRP A 67 -2.09 15.76 -3.11
N ARG A 68 -3.14 15.26 -2.45
CA ARG A 68 -4.13 16.09 -1.75
C ARG A 68 -3.62 16.70 -0.45
N ALA A 69 -2.71 16.03 0.26
CA ALA A 69 -2.11 16.50 1.51
C ALA A 69 -1.05 17.60 1.34
N VAL A 70 -1.21 18.49 0.34
CA VAL A 70 -0.30 19.63 0.12
C VAL A 70 -0.18 20.53 1.34
N GLN A 71 -1.22 20.59 2.18
CA GLN A 71 -1.24 21.44 3.38
C GLN A 71 -0.66 20.77 4.63
N ILE A 72 -0.41 19.45 4.62
CA ILE A 72 0.14 18.76 5.78
C ILE A 72 1.66 18.84 5.72
N PRO A 73 2.35 19.38 6.75
CA PRO A 73 3.80 19.40 6.77
C PRO A 73 4.32 17.96 6.72
N VAL A 74 5.19 17.67 5.74
CA VAL A 74 5.79 16.34 5.54
C VAL A 74 6.59 15.85 6.76
N HIS A 75 6.94 16.74 7.70
CA HIS A 75 7.63 16.42 8.94
C HIS A 75 6.70 16.27 10.16
N SER A 76 5.39 16.44 9.98
CA SER A 76 4.43 16.18 11.04
C SER A 76 4.44 14.70 11.44
N LEU A 77 4.30 14.45 12.74
CA LEU A 77 4.16 13.10 13.28
C LEU A 77 2.99 12.36 12.60
N GLU A 78 1.88 13.05 12.38
CA GLU A 78 0.66 12.52 11.77
C GLU A 78 0.90 12.01 10.36
N PHE A 79 1.64 12.75 9.52
CA PHE A 79 1.96 12.31 8.17
C PHE A 79 2.91 11.09 8.14
N ARG A 80 3.86 11.02 9.08
CA ARG A 80 4.76 9.86 9.23
C ARG A 80 3.99 8.62 9.68
N LEU A 81 3.10 8.76 10.66
CA LEU A 81 2.24 7.67 11.15
C LEU A 81 1.30 7.21 10.05
N PHE A 82 0.60 8.13 9.38
CA PHE A 82 -0.22 7.81 8.20
C PHE A 82 0.56 7.01 7.17
N SER A 83 1.72 7.51 6.75
CA SER A 83 2.53 6.87 5.71
C SER A 83 2.97 5.47 6.11
N ASN A 84 3.48 5.29 7.33
CA ASN A 84 3.96 4.00 7.80
C ASN A 84 2.80 3.00 7.97
N LEU A 85 1.72 3.38 8.65
CA LEU A 85 0.57 2.50 8.88
C LEU A 85 -0.08 2.09 7.56
N TYR A 86 -0.26 3.04 6.64
CA TYR A 86 -0.83 2.76 5.33
C TYR A 86 0.05 1.80 4.52
N ASN A 87 1.37 2.09 4.42
CA ASN A 87 2.31 1.23 3.69
C ASN A 87 2.38 -0.18 4.31
N SER A 88 2.43 -0.28 5.64
CA SER A 88 2.40 -1.55 6.35
C SER A 88 1.11 -2.31 6.09
N GLY A 89 -0.05 -1.65 6.12
CA GLY A 89 -1.34 -2.28 5.85
C GLY A 89 -1.43 -2.86 4.45
N ILE A 90 -1.01 -2.10 3.42
CA ILE A 90 -0.94 -2.62 2.04
C ILE A 90 0.01 -3.80 1.92
N ALA A 91 1.18 -3.74 2.57
CA ALA A 91 2.13 -4.84 2.58
C ALA A 91 1.54 -6.10 3.25
N THR A 92 0.82 -5.95 4.37
CA THR A 92 0.15 -7.06 5.06
C THR A 92 -0.94 -7.69 4.20
N LEU A 93 -1.75 -6.88 3.50
CA LEU A 93 -2.78 -7.40 2.60
C LEU A 93 -2.18 -8.17 1.41
N ALA A 94 -1.11 -7.63 0.81
CA ALA A 94 -0.39 -8.28 -0.28
C ALA A 94 0.22 -9.61 0.19
N ALA A 95 0.85 -9.63 1.38
CA ALA A 95 1.39 -10.84 1.97
C ALA A 95 0.29 -11.88 2.27
N GLY A 96 -0.85 -11.45 2.79
CA GLY A 96 -2.01 -12.31 3.03
C GLY A 96 -2.52 -12.98 1.75
N ARG A 97 -2.57 -12.24 0.63
CA ARG A 97 -2.95 -12.80 -0.67
C ARG A 97 -1.94 -13.79 -1.23
N LEU A 98 -0.65 -13.49 -1.10
CA LEU A 98 0.40 -14.43 -1.50
C LEU A 98 0.31 -15.71 -0.68
N LEU A 99 0.17 -15.59 0.65
CA LEU A 99 0.03 -16.75 1.54
C LEU A 99 -1.22 -17.57 1.20
N GLN A 100 -2.34 -16.90 0.94
CA GLN A 100 -3.56 -17.56 0.46
C GLN A 100 -3.31 -18.32 -0.84
N GLY A 101 -2.61 -17.70 -1.79
CA GLY A 101 -2.26 -18.33 -3.05
C GLY A 101 -1.39 -19.57 -2.88
N ILE A 102 -0.41 -19.52 -1.99
CA ILE A 102 0.45 -20.65 -1.65
C ILE A 102 -0.38 -21.81 -1.06
N VAL A 103 -1.25 -21.51 -0.10
CA VAL A 103 -2.09 -22.51 0.58
C VAL A 103 -3.08 -23.17 -0.39
N GLU A 104 -3.71 -22.39 -1.27
CA GLU A 104 -4.61 -22.89 -2.31
C GLU A 104 -3.90 -23.80 -3.31
N ILE A 105 -2.70 -23.40 -3.77
CA ILE A 105 -1.88 -24.22 -4.68
C ILE A 105 -1.44 -25.52 -4.02
N ALA A 106 -1.17 -25.49 -2.71
CA ALA A 106 -0.86 -26.68 -1.92
C ALA A 106 -2.09 -27.59 -1.67
N GLY A 107 -3.30 -27.21 -2.12
CA GLY A 107 -4.52 -27.98 -1.90
C GLY A 107 -5.06 -27.90 -0.46
N ALA A 108 -4.61 -26.93 0.32
CA ALA A 108 -5.01 -26.74 1.71
C ALA A 108 -5.92 -25.51 1.87
N SER A 109 -6.46 -25.32 3.07
CA SER A 109 -7.12 -24.08 3.49
C SER A 109 -6.62 -23.70 4.87
N SER A 110 -6.53 -22.39 5.16
CA SER A 110 -6.03 -21.89 6.43
C SER A 110 -6.91 -20.78 6.95
N GLY A 111 -7.53 -21.00 8.12
CA GLY A 111 -8.30 -19.97 8.81
C GLY A 111 -7.45 -18.77 9.24
N TYR A 112 -6.12 -18.92 9.34
CA TYR A 112 -5.23 -17.84 9.79
C TYR A 112 -5.03 -16.72 8.76
N ILE A 113 -5.37 -16.97 7.49
CA ILE A 113 -5.28 -15.95 6.42
C ILE A 113 -6.18 -14.75 6.75
N VAL A 114 -7.31 -14.96 7.44
CA VAL A 114 -8.22 -13.88 7.84
C VAL A 114 -7.51 -12.82 8.67
N TYR A 115 -6.55 -13.21 9.53
CA TYR A 115 -5.84 -12.29 10.40
C TYR A 115 -4.95 -11.31 9.62
N PHE A 116 -4.41 -11.72 8.47
CA PHE A 116 -3.68 -10.81 7.58
C PHE A 116 -4.61 -9.76 6.99
N TYR A 117 -5.82 -10.16 6.58
CA TYR A 117 -6.79 -9.22 6.03
C TYR A 117 -7.30 -8.23 7.09
N THR A 118 -7.65 -8.72 8.27
CA THR A 118 -8.11 -7.84 9.36
C THR A 118 -7.01 -6.90 9.82
N ALA A 119 -5.78 -7.41 10.02
CA ALA A 119 -4.65 -6.56 10.43
C ALA A 119 -4.32 -5.50 9.37
N GLY A 120 -4.29 -5.88 8.08
CA GLY A 120 -4.05 -4.96 6.98
C GLY A 120 -5.09 -3.84 6.91
N ILE A 121 -6.38 -4.17 7.06
CA ILE A 121 -7.47 -3.18 7.10
C ILE A 121 -7.33 -2.26 8.31
N VAL A 122 -7.09 -2.81 9.50
CA VAL A 122 -6.91 -2.02 10.73
C VAL A 122 -5.75 -1.03 10.59
N LEU A 123 -4.63 -1.45 9.99
CA LEU A 123 -3.49 -0.57 9.73
C LEU A 123 -3.85 0.55 8.76
N ILE A 124 -4.55 0.26 7.66
CA ILE A 124 -4.98 1.29 6.68
C ILE A 124 -5.94 2.28 7.32
N VAL A 125 -6.95 1.80 8.05
CA VAL A 125 -7.92 2.64 8.75
C VAL A 125 -7.22 3.51 9.79
N GLY A 126 -6.34 2.92 10.60
CA GLY A 126 -5.51 3.66 11.56
C GLY A 126 -4.70 4.75 10.88
N GLY A 127 -4.02 4.45 9.77
CA GLY A 127 -3.30 5.45 8.97
C GLY A 127 -4.21 6.57 8.48
N LEU A 128 -5.39 6.24 7.94
CA LEU A 128 -6.35 7.23 7.43
C LEU A 128 -6.88 8.15 8.54
N THR A 129 -7.06 7.66 9.76
CA THR A 129 -7.46 8.53 10.89
C THR A 129 -6.40 9.59 11.20
N PHE A 130 -5.11 9.24 11.13
CA PHE A 130 -4.02 10.21 11.29
C PHE A 130 -3.96 11.20 10.14
N TYR A 131 -4.24 10.76 8.90
CA TYR A 131 -4.35 11.63 7.74
C TYR A 131 -5.45 12.69 7.93
N LEU A 132 -6.65 12.28 8.32
CA LEU A 132 -7.79 13.17 8.52
C LEU A 132 -7.54 14.16 9.67
N ARG A 133 -6.96 13.68 10.79
CA ARG A 133 -6.58 14.51 11.93
C ARG A 133 -5.54 15.57 11.55
N GLY A 134 -4.57 15.20 10.72
CA GLY A 134 -3.59 16.14 10.17
C GLY A 134 -4.24 17.16 9.25
N SER A 135 -5.06 16.73 8.30
CA SER A 135 -5.74 17.64 7.37
C SER A 135 -6.54 18.73 8.11
N GLY A 136 -7.36 18.35 9.08
CA GLY A 136 -8.19 19.31 9.81
C GLY A 136 -7.41 20.29 10.70
N ARG A 137 -6.18 19.97 11.10
CA ARG A 137 -5.37 20.85 11.97
C ARG A 137 -4.64 21.96 11.20
N TYR A 138 -4.41 21.76 9.90
CA TYR A 138 -3.69 22.70 9.04
C TYR A 138 -4.60 23.48 8.07
N GLU A 139 -5.92 23.21 8.05
CA GLU A 139 -6.91 23.97 7.29
C GLU A 139 -7.37 25.28 7.99
N ILE A 140 -7.04 25.46 9.28
CA ILE A 140 -7.52 26.58 10.13
C ILE A 140 -6.51 27.76 10.18
N HIS A 141 -5.46 27.75 9.35
CA HIS A 141 -4.47 28.83 9.26
C HIS A 141 -4.20 29.21 7.80
#